data_AF-A0A932DX35-F1
#
_entry.id   AF-A0A932DX35-F1
#
_cell.length_a   1.000
_cell.length_b   1.000
_cell.length_c   1.000
_cell.angle_alpha   90.00
_cell.angle_beta   90.00
_cell.angle_gamma   90.00
#
_symmetry.space_group_name_H-M   'P 1'
#
loop_
_entity.id
_entity.type
_entity.pdbx_description
1 polymer ?
#
loop_
_entity_poly.entity_id
_entity_poly.type
_entity_poly.pdbx_seq_one_letter_code
_entity_poly.pdbx_strand_id
1 'polypeptide(L)'
;VWAATWRAPMLLQTVDPSQPVLRALTGDDAHFYKEELEERAALQYPPSVRLLRCDAAQPAAMESFDRVRRLLEERHHGTITSIDGPYEFGVVRGKRVLSIIVRFPELIAIDRITAVVADLPKEWRTYLDPLTLRM
;
A
#
# COMPACT_ATOMS: atom_id res chain seq x y z
N VAL A 1 -4.15 20.01 -42.52
CA VAL A 1 -3.69 20.77 -41.33
C VAL A 1 -2.55 19.98 -40.71
N TRP A 2 -1.34 20.53 -40.70
CA TRP A 2 -0.14 19.84 -40.24
C TRP A 2 -0.04 19.99 -38.71
N ALA A 3 -0.03 18.89 -37.96
CA ALA A 3 0.27 18.93 -36.54
C ALA A 3 1.79 19.05 -36.37
N ALA A 4 2.27 20.24 -35.99
CA ALA A 4 3.66 20.41 -35.60
C ALA A 4 3.90 19.72 -34.25
N THR A 5 4.71 18.67 -34.22
CA THR A 5 5.21 18.03 -33.00
C THR A 5 6.41 18.83 -32.49
N TRP A 6 6.21 19.65 -31.47
CA TRP A 6 7.30 20.37 -30.81
C TRP A 6 8.07 19.37 -29.94
N ARG A 7 9.34 19.09 -30.29
CA ARG A 7 10.26 18.32 -29.44
C ARG A 7 11.08 19.31 -28.63
N ALA A 8 10.74 19.48 -27.36
CA ALA A 8 11.56 20.23 -26.41
C ALA A 8 12.51 19.25 -25.69
N PRO A 9 13.82 19.57 -25.55
CA PRO A 9 14.71 18.77 -24.74
C PRO A 9 14.30 18.82 -23.26
N MET A 10 14.30 17.66 -22.60
CA MET A 10 14.07 17.54 -21.15
C MET A 10 15.41 17.25 -20.46
N LEU A 11 15.77 18.05 -19.47
CA LEU A 11 16.92 17.78 -18.59
C LEU A 11 16.43 17.18 -17.29
N LEU A 12 16.88 15.97 -16.97
CA LEU A 12 16.65 15.33 -15.69
C LEU A 12 17.93 15.37 -14.84
N GLN A 13 17.82 15.87 -13.61
CA GLN A 13 18.90 15.85 -12.64
C GLN A 13 18.60 14.80 -11.57
N THR A 14 19.49 13.83 -11.42
CA THR A 14 19.41 12.75 -10.43
C THR A 14 20.80 12.49 -9.86
N VAL A 15 20.85 12.00 -8.63
CA VAL A 15 22.09 11.50 -8.03
C VAL A 15 22.46 10.11 -8.53
N ASP A 16 21.49 9.37 -9.06
CA ASP A 16 21.65 8.02 -9.59
C ASP A 16 20.95 7.89 -10.96
N PRO A 17 21.70 8.02 -12.07
CA PRO A 17 21.15 7.87 -13.42
C PRO A 17 20.92 6.40 -13.82
N SER A 18 21.37 5.43 -13.02
CA SER A 18 21.23 4.01 -13.33
C SER A 18 19.85 3.43 -12.97
N GLN A 19 19.05 4.19 -12.23
CA GLN A 19 17.71 3.82 -11.79
C GLN A 19 16.83 3.33 -12.97
N PRO A 20 16.21 2.13 -12.87
CA PRO A 20 15.41 1.54 -13.95
C PRO A 20 14.33 2.49 -14.51
N VAL A 21 13.61 3.19 -13.63
CA VAL A 21 12.57 4.16 -14.02
C VAL A 21 13.10 5.29 -14.90
N LEU A 22 14.36 5.69 -14.74
CA LEU A 22 14.96 6.76 -15.55
C LEU A 22 15.36 6.26 -16.93
N ARG A 23 15.81 5.00 -17.03
CA ARG A 23 16.06 4.34 -18.33
C ARG A 23 14.75 4.17 -19.10
N ALA A 24 13.66 3.83 -18.43
CA ALA A 24 12.34 3.69 -19.04
C ALA A 24 11.86 4.97 -19.76
N LEU A 25 12.14 6.14 -19.18
CA LEU A 25 11.81 7.44 -19.77
C LEU A 25 12.48 7.70 -21.13
N THR A 26 13.52 6.93 -21.48
CA THR A 26 14.23 7.05 -22.76
C THR A 26 13.62 6.22 -23.89
N GLY A 27 12.51 5.51 -23.63
CA GLY A 27 11.69 4.85 -24.67
C GLY A 27 11.46 3.35 -24.49
N ASP A 28 11.78 2.78 -23.32
CA ASP A 28 11.56 1.37 -23.00
C ASP A 28 10.59 1.20 -21.81
N ASP A 29 9.42 1.79 -21.95
CA ASP A 29 8.38 1.79 -20.92
C ASP A 29 7.74 0.41 -20.73
N ALA A 30 7.54 -0.35 -21.81
CA ALA A 30 6.94 -1.67 -21.77
C ALA A 30 7.77 -2.67 -20.96
N HIS A 31 9.09 -2.69 -21.15
CA HIS A 31 9.98 -3.56 -20.38
C HIS A 31 9.99 -3.15 -18.90
N PHE A 32 10.09 -1.84 -18.63
CA PHE A 32 10.03 -1.31 -17.27
C PHE A 32 8.74 -1.72 -16.53
N TYR A 33 7.57 -1.56 -17.14
CA TYR A 33 6.32 -1.96 -16.49
C TYR A 33 6.24 -3.46 -16.21
N LYS A 34 6.82 -4.29 -17.08
CA LYS A 34 6.89 -5.74 -16.84
C LYS A 34 7.73 -6.05 -15.61
N GLU A 35 8.94 -5.50 -15.53
CA GLU A 35 9.84 -5.69 -14.37
C GLU A 35 9.22 -5.15 -13.07
N GLU A 36 8.62 -3.96 -13.12
CA GLU A 36 7.93 -3.33 -11.99
C GLU A 36 6.79 -4.22 -11.46
N LEU A 37 5.99 -4.83 -12.35
CA LEU A 37 4.93 -5.76 -11.95
C LEU A 37 5.48 -7.04 -11.32
N GLU A 38 6.57 -7.58 -11.85
CA GLU A 38 7.25 -8.76 -11.31
C GLU A 38 7.84 -8.48 -9.92
N GLU A 39 8.49 -7.33 -9.74
CA GLU A 39 9.05 -6.91 -8.45
C GLU A 39 7.96 -6.66 -7.41
N ARG A 40 6.89 -5.95 -7.78
CA ARG A 40 5.72 -5.73 -6.90
C ARG A 40 5.05 -7.04 -6.52
N ALA A 41 4.96 -8.00 -7.44
CA ALA A 41 4.44 -9.32 -7.15
C ALA A 41 5.31 -10.05 -6.11
N ALA A 42 6.63 -10.03 -6.27
CA ALA A 42 7.57 -10.62 -5.33
C ALA A 42 7.49 -9.99 -3.93
N LEU A 43 7.27 -8.68 -3.87
CA LEU A 43 7.14 -7.92 -2.62
C LEU A 43 5.71 -7.90 -2.04
N GLN A 44 4.75 -8.60 -2.65
CA GLN A 44 3.35 -8.58 -2.25
C GLN A 44 2.77 -7.17 -2.15
N TYR A 45 2.96 -6.37 -3.21
CA TYR A 45 2.31 -5.08 -3.42
C TYR A 45 1.28 -5.13 -4.56
N PRO A 46 0.26 -4.26 -4.54
CA PRO A 46 -0.68 -4.13 -5.64
C PRO A 46 0.05 -3.98 -6.99
N PRO A 47 -0.44 -4.64 -8.05
CA PRO A 47 -1.76 -5.29 -8.14
C PRO A 47 -1.84 -6.76 -7.68
N SER A 48 -0.74 -7.42 -7.31
CA SER A 48 -0.74 -8.87 -7.00
C SER A 48 -1.45 -9.26 -5.70
N VAL A 49 -1.82 -8.27 -4.91
CA VAL A 49 -2.55 -8.39 -3.64
C VAL A 49 -3.49 -7.21 -3.45
N ARG A 50 -4.45 -7.35 -2.55
CA ARG A 50 -5.25 -6.23 -2.05
C ARG A 50 -4.70 -5.79 -0.70
N LEU A 51 -4.70 -4.48 -0.47
CA LEU A 51 -4.19 -3.90 0.78
C LEU A 51 -5.30 -3.19 1.53
N LEU A 52 -5.41 -3.45 2.84
CA LEU A 52 -6.19 -2.65 3.75
C LEU A 52 -5.25 -2.01 4.76
N ARG A 53 -5.13 -0.69 4.71
CA ARG A 53 -4.44 0.07 5.75
C ARG A 53 -5.44 0.41 6.85
N CYS A 54 -5.10 0.09 8.09
CA CYS A 54 -5.92 0.41 9.25
C CYS A 54 -5.15 1.32 10.21
N ASP A 55 -5.68 2.52 10.45
CA ASP A 55 -5.03 3.60 11.20
C ASP A 55 -5.74 3.82 12.54
N ALA A 56 -4.98 3.94 13.63
CA ALA A 56 -5.49 4.30 14.95
C ALA A 56 -4.63 5.38 15.61
N ALA A 57 -5.27 6.36 16.24
CA ALA A 57 -4.57 7.39 17.03
C ALA A 57 -4.29 6.89 18.45
N GLN A 58 -3.18 7.31 19.05
CA GLN A 58 -2.90 7.06 20.47
C GLN A 58 -3.96 7.72 21.39
N PRO A 59 -4.26 7.12 22.55
CA PRO A 59 -3.68 5.89 23.10
C PRO A 59 -4.30 4.58 22.54
N ALA A 60 -5.41 4.66 21.82
CA ALA A 60 -6.16 3.49 21.33
C ALA A 60 -5.28 2.50 20.56
N ALA A 61 -4.32 3.00 19.76
CA ALA A 61 -3.41 2.17 19.00
C ALA A 61 -2.41 1.36 19.84
N MET A 62 -1.94 1.92 20.96
CA MET A 62 -0.87 1.34 21.78
C MET A 62 -1.35 0.11 22.57
N GLU A 63 -2.60 0.16 23.04
CA GLU A 63 -3.16 -0.91 23.88
C GLU A 63 -3.84 -2.02 23.07
N SER A 64 -4.03 -1.82 21.76
CA SER A 64 -4.89 -2.68 20.94
C SER A 64 -4.21 -3.39 19.77
N PHE A 65 -2.98 -3.03 19.35
CA PHE A 65 -2.36 -3.66 18.18
C PHE A 65 -2.30 -5.19 18.29
N ASP A 66 -1.67 -5.73 19.33
CA ASP A 66 -1.53 -7.19 19.48
C ASP A 66 -2.88 -7.89 19.60
N ARG A 67 -3.85 -7.21 20.23
CA ARG A 67 -5.22 -7.71 20.36
C ARG A 67 -5.93 -7.75 19.00
N VAL A 68 -5.82 -6.68 18.22
CA VAL A 68 -6.41 -6.58 16.88
C VAL A 68 -5.75 -7.57 15.95
N ARG A 69 -4.42 -7.69 15.97
CA ARG A 69 -3.69 -8.68 15.19
C ARG A 69 -4.17 -10.09 15.48
N ARG A 70 -4.22 -10.49 16.76
CA ARG A 70 -4.71 -11.82 17.16
C ARG A 70 -6.16 -12.05 16.75
N LEU A 71 -7.03 -11.06 16.99
CA LEU A 71 -8.43 -11.13 16.57
C LEU A 71 -8.55 -11.40 15.06
N LEU A 72 -7.78 -10.68 14.25
CA LEU A 72 -7.80 -10.83 12.80
C LEU A 72 -7.23 -12.18 12.36
N GLU A 73 -6.12 -12.62 12.94
CA GLU A 73 -5.50 -13.92 12.67
C GLU A 73 -6.43 -15.09 13.05
N GLU A 74 -7.16 -14.98 14.16
CA GLU A 74 -8.09 -16.01 14.64
C GLU A 74 -9.38 -16.07 13.82
N ARG A 75 -10.00 -14.92 13.53
CA ARG A 75 -11.32 -14.87 12.88
C ARG A 75 -11.29 -14.91 11.36
N HIS A 76 -10.19 -14.44 10.77
CA HIS A 76 -10.05 -14.32 9.31
C HIS A 76 -8.88 -15.16 8.78
N HIS A 77 -8.56 -16.24 9.49
CA HIS A 77 -7.63 -17.26 9.03
C HIS A 77 -8.02 -17.75 7.63
N GLY A 78 -7.04 -17.83 6.73
CA GLY A 78 -7.25 -18.21 5.32
C GLY A 78 -7.86 -17.11 4.42
N THR A 79 -8.29 -15.99 4.98
CA THR A 79 -8.70 -14.79 4.22
C THR A 79 -7.55 -13.79 4.10
N ILE A 80 -6.84 -13.57 5.20
CA ILE A 80 -5.69 -12.66 5.29
C ILE A 80 -4.41 -13.42 4.95
N THR A 81 -3.57 -12.84 4.08
CA THR A 81 -2.26 -13.39 3.72
C THR A 81 -1.17 -12.95 4.70
N SER A 82 -1.18 -11.67 5.11
CA SER A 82 -0.24 -11.15 6.10
C SER A 82 -0.78 -9.91 6.80
N ILE A 83 -0.27 -9.65 8.01
CA ILE A 83 -0.51 -8.44 8.78
C ILE A 83 0.85 -7.87 9.18
N ASP A 84 1.13 -6.66 8.72
CA ASP A 84 2.37 -5.93 8.94
C ASP A 84 2.16 -4.72 9.86
N GLY A 85 3.22 -4.34 10.57
CA GLY A 85 3.25 -3.20 11.49
C GLY A 85 3.33 -3.60 12.96
N PRO A 86 3.05 -2.66 13.89
CA PRO A 86 2.58 -1.30 13.62
C PRO A 86 3.67 -0.39 13.04
N TYR A 87 3.28 0.56 12.20
CA TYR A 87 4.14 1.63 11.66
C TYR A 87 3.66 2.99 12.15
N GLU A 88 4.57 3.93 12.38
CA GLU A 88 4.20 5.31 12.70
C GLU A 88 3.85 6.06 11.41
N PHE A 89 2.57 6.31 11.17
CA PHE A 89 2.11 7.02 9.96
C PHE A 89 2.31 8.54 10.08
N GLY A 90 2.29 9.07 11.30
CA GLY A 90 2.53 10.47 11.60
C GLY A 90 1.68 11.01 12.75
N VAL A 91 1.45 12.32 12.76
CA VAL A 91 0.71 13.02 13.82
C VAL A 91 -0.55 13.67 13.24
N VAL A 92 -1.71 13.31 13.79
CA VAL A 92 -3.00 13.90 13.42
C VAL A 92 -3.61 14.56 14.65
N ARG A 93 -3.83 15.88 14.57
CA ARG A 93 -4.37 16.69 15.68
C ARG A 93 -3.60 16.50 17.01
N GLY A 94 -2.27 16.50 16.92
CA GLY A 94 -1.37 16.33 18.07
C GLY A 94 -1.28 14.91 18.62
N LYS A 95 -1.92 13.92 17.98
CA LYS A 95 -1.84 12.50 18.38
C LYS A 95 -1.06 11.70 17.36
N ARG A 96 -0.14 10.85 17.83
CA ARG A 96 0.53 9.88 16.96
C ARG A 96 -0.48 8.88 16.43
N VAL A 97 -0.38 8.58 15.14
CA VAL A 97 -1.20 7.61 14.43
C VAL A 97 -0.31 6.42 14.09
N LEU A 98 -0.73 5.24 14.52
CA LEU A 98 -0.12 3.99 14.12
C LEU A 98 -0.98 3.33 13.04
N SER A 99 -0.33 2.65 12.12
CA SER A 99 -0.98 1.92 11.03
C SER A 99 -0.56 0.46 11.02
N ILE A 100 -1.49 -0.39 10.62
CA ILE A 100 -1.23 -1.78 10.24
C ILE A 100 -1.61 -1.95 8.79
N ILE A 101 -0.90 -2.83 8.09
CA ILE A 101 -1.24 -3.22 6.72
C ILE A 101 -1.70 -4.66 6.73
N VAL A 102 -2.94 -4.87 6.30
CA VAL A 102 -3.52 -6.20 6.11
C VAL A 102 -3.51 -6.52 4.62
N ARG A 103 -2.91 -7.65 4.25
CA ARG A 103 -2.86 -8.13 2.86
C ARG A 103 -3.86 -9.24 2.62
N PHE A 104 -4.43 -9.25 1.43
CA PHE A 104 -5.31 -10.31 0.94
C PHE A 104 -4.83 -10.81 -0.42
N PRO A 105 -5.24 -12.02 -0.84
CA PRO A 105 -5.10 -12.44 -2.23
C PRO A 105 -5.70 -11.40 -3.19
N GLU A 106 -5.14 -11.26 -4.39
CA GLU A 106 -5.65 -10.37 -5.44
C GLU A 106 -7.16 -10.56 -5.67
N LEU A 107 -7.58 -11.81 -5.82
CA LEU A 107 -8.95 -12.22 -6.12
C LEU A 107 -9.80 -12.47 -4.87
N ILE A 108 -9.69 -11.59 -3.87
CA ILE A 108 -10.54 -11.66 -2.68
C ILE A 108 -11.90 -10.98 -2.93
N ALA A 109 -12.97 -11.61 -2.44
CA ALA A 109 -14.30 -11.05 -2.51
C ALA A 109 -14.47 -9.88 -1.51
N ILE A 110 -15.18 -8.81 -1.93
CA ILE A 110 -15.29 -7.56 -1.15
C ILE A 110 -16.02 -7.76 0.18
N ASP A 111 -16.94 -8.71 0.26
CA ASP A 111 -17.67 -9.10 1.48
C ASP A 111 -16.71 -9.66 2.55
N ARG A 112 -15.68 -10.40 2.14
CA ARG A 112 -14.64 -10.90 3.04
C ARG A 112 -13.78 -9.77 3.62
N ILE A 113 -13.43 -8.79 2.79
CA ILE A 113 -12.74 -7.57 3.27
C ILE A 113 -13.66 -6.79 4.22
N THR A 114 -14.94 -6.68 3.89
CA THR A 114 -15.92 -5.96 4.70
C THR A 114 -16.10 -6.61 6.08
N ALA A 115 -16.08 -7.95 6.15
CA ALA A 115 -16.11 -8.67 7.42
C ALA A 115 -14.89 -8.34 8.31
N VAL A 116 -13.70 -8.24 7.71
CA VAL A 116 -12.48 -7.80 8.43
C VAL A 116 -12.64 -6.38 8.97
N VAL A 117 -13.17 -5.47 8.15
CA VAL A 117 -13.40 -4.08 8.58
C VAL A 117 -14.43 -4.02 9.73
N ALA A 118 -15.45 -4.88 9.70
CA ALA A 118 -16.49 -4.91 10.73
C ALA A 118 -15.98 -5.40 12.10
N ASP A 119 -14.94 -6.23 12.13
CA ASP A 119 -14.33 -6.74 13.36
C ASP A 119 -13.26 -5.81 13.96
N LEU A 120 -12.86 -4.76 13.22
CA LEU A 120 -11.96 -3.75 13.75
C LEU A 120 -12.67 -2.84 14.78
N PRO A 121 -11.95 -2.32 15.79
CA PRO A 121 -12.52 -1.35 16.71
C PRO A 121 -12.99 -0.09 15.97
N LYS A 122 -14.11 0.49 16.40
CA LYS A 122 -14.78 1.61 15.70
C LYS A 122 -13.93 2.86 15.56
N GLU A 123 -12.91 3.02 16.41
CA GLU A 123 -11.98 4.14 16.40
C GLU A 123 -10.94 4.03 15.28
N TRP A 124 -10.79 2.85 14.68
CA TRP A 124 -9.84 2.60 13.60
C TRP A 124 -10.42 3.07 12.26
N ARG A 125 -9.59 3.74 11.48
CA ARG A 125 -9.94 4.15 10.11
C ARG A 125 -9.33 3.19 9.13
N THR A 126 -10.09 2.80 8.11
CA THR A 126 -9.63 1.84 7.12
C THR A 126 -9.60 2.44 5.72
N TYR A 127 -8.60 2.03 4.94
CA TYR A 127 -8.41 2.45 3.55
C TYR A 127 -8.10 1.21 2.72
N LEU A 128 -9.01 0.88 1.81
CA LEU A 128 -8.82 -0.20 0.85
C LEU A 128 -8.03 0.33 -0.35
N ASP A 129 -6.99 -0.40 -0.72
CA ASP A 129 -6.03 -0.10 -1.79
C ASP A 129 -5.56 1.37 -1.75
N PRO A 130 -4.92 1.79 -0.64
CA PRO A 130 -4.49 3.17 -0.50
C PRO A 130 -3.43 3.50 -1.56
N LEU A 131 -3.57 4.68 -2.18
CA LEU A 131 -2.58 5.19 -3.15
C LEU A 131 -1.19 5.39 -2.53
N THR A 132 -1.12 5.58 -1.21
CA THR A 132 0.14 5.77 -0.49
C THR A 132 0.17 4.95 0.79
N LEU A 133 1.24 4.19 0.93
CA LEU A 133 1.67 3.58 2.18
C LEU A 133 2.81 4.45 2.70
N ARG A 134 2.49 5.64 3.23
CA ARG A 134 3.53 6.37 3.98
C ARG A 134 3.84 5.54 5.21
N MET A 135 5.03 4.96 5.24
CA MET A 135 5.58 4.14 6.32
C MET A 135 6.76 4.89 6.93
#